data_AF-A0A920MIP9-F1
#
_entry.id   AF-A0A920MIP9-F1
#
_cell.length_a   1.000
_cell.length_b   1.000
_cell.length_c   1.000
_cell.angle_alpha   90.00
_cell.angle_beta   90.00
_cell.angle_gamma   90.00
#
_symmetry.space_group_name_H-M   'P 1'
#
loop_
_entity.id
_entity.type
_entity.pdbx_description
1 polymer ?
#
loop_
_entity_poly.entity_id
_entity_poly.type
_entity_poly.pdbx_seq_one_letter_code
_entity_poly.pdbx_strand_id
1 'polypeptide(L)' 'MSGSSYYVPHETKWPFLATIALMIMFIGLANYMNDESTLTLTLTGFGSIVDSYIWLVFLCCQGE' A
#
# COMPACT_ATOMS: atom_id res chain seq x y z
N MET A 1 -7.98 -23.70 29.98
CA MET A 1 -8.46 -22.85 28.87
C MET A 1 -7.79 -23.31 27.60
N SER A 2 -8.58 -23.70 26.59
CA SER A 2 -8.07 -23.89 25.22
C SER A 2 -7.48 -22.56 24.74
N GLY A 3 -6.16 -22.50 24.60
CA GLY A 3 -5.46 -21.28 24.20
C GLY A 3 -5.96 -20.82 22.84
N SER A 4 -6.55 -19.63 22.79
CA SER A 4 -6.81 -18.92 21.55
C SER A 4 -5.45 -18.70 20.87
N SER A 5 -5.17 -19.47 19.83
CA SER A 5 -4.01 -19.28 18.95
C SER A 5 -4.20 -17.97 18.19
N TYR A 6 -3.89 -16.85 18.84
CA TYR A 6 -3.96 -15.53 18.22
C TYR A 6 -2.78 -15.39 17.26
N TYR A 7 -3.06 -15.02 16.02
CA TYR A 7 -1.99 -14.71 15.06
C TYR A 7 -1.25 -13.46 15.54
N VAL A 8 0.01 -13.63 15.93
CA VAL A 8 0.93 -12.52 16.22
C VAL A 8 1.60 -12.18 14.90
N PRO A 9 1.28 -11.02 14.28
CA PRO A 9 1.83 -10.68 12.98
C PRO A 9 3.34 -10.48 13.08
N HIS A 10 4.08 -11.09 12.16
CA HIS A 10 5.51 -10.81 11.97
C HIS A 10 5.68 -9.34 11.54
N GLU A 11 6.76 -8.68 11.97
CA GLU A 11 7.02 -7.25 11.73
C GLU A 11 6.88 -6.86 10.26
N THR A 12 5.70 -6.37 9.90
CA THR A 12 5.32 -6.09 8.51
C THR A 12 5.54 -4.61 8.27
N LYS A 13 6.59 -4.28 7.50
CA LYS A 13 7.04 -2.90 7.21
C LYS A 13 6.27 -2.24 6.05
N TRP A 14 5.53 -3.02 5.28
CA TRP A 14 4.80 -2.60 4.09
C TRP A 14 3.60 -1.63 4.29
N PRO A 15 2.90 -1.59 5.45
CA PRO A 15 1.85 -0.61 5.70
C PRO A 15 2.38 0.82 5.68
N PHE A 16 3.64 1.02 6.09
CA PHE A 16 4.31 2.30 6.04
C PHE A 16 4.64 2.73 4.60
N LEU A 17 5.01 1.78 3.74
CA LEU A 17 5.21 2.07 2.32
C LEU A 17 3.88 2.45 1.64
N ALA A 18 2.78 1.78 2.01
CA ALA A 18 1.45 2.07 1.50
C ALA A 18 0.97 3.49 1.87
N THR A 19 1.27 3.98 3.08
CA THR A 19 0.93 5.36 3.46
C THR A 19 1.73 6.40 2.69
N ILE A 20 3.02 6.15 2.45
CA ILE A 20 3.86 7.02 1.60
C ILE A 20 3.34 7.02 0.16
N ALA A 21 3.01 5.85 -0.39
CA ALA A 21 2.44 5.72 -1.73
C ALA A 21 1.12 6.49 -1.87
N LEU A 22 0.26 6.43 -0.86
CA LEU A 22 -0.99 7.18 -0.80
C LEU A 22 -0.75 8.70 -0.81
N MET A 23 0.24 9.18 -0.05
CA MET A 23 0.61 10.60 -0.04
C MET A 23 1.10 11.05 -1.42
N ILE A 24 1.96 10.25 -2.08
CA ILE A 24 2.45 10.53 -3.44
C ILE A 24 1.28 10.57 -4.44
N MET A 25 0.31 9.66 -4.34
CA MET A 25 -0.87 9.65 -5.18
C MET A 25 -1.68 10.94 -5.04
N PHE A 26 -1.92 11.41 -3.81
CA PHE A 26 -2.67 12.64 -3.58
C PHE A 26 -1.92 13.90 -4.03
N ILE A 27 -0.60 13.95 -3.84
CA ILE A 27 0.24 15.05 -4.35
C ILE A 27 0.19 15.07 -5.89
N GLY A 28 0.35 13.92 -6.54
CA GLY A 28 0.26 13.81 -7.99
C GLY A 28 -1.11 14.20 -8.53
N LEU A 29 -2.19 13.76 -7.87
CA LEU A 29 -3.55 14.09 -8.26
C LEU A 29 -3.82 15.59 -8.11
N ALA A 30 -3.40 16.19 -7.00
CA ALA A 30 -3.53 17.63 -6.79
C ALA A 30 -2.79 18.41 -7.88
N ASN A 31 -1.54 18.05 -8.18
CA ASN A 31 -0.77 18.73 -9.22
C ASN A 31 -1.39 18.56 -10.62
N TYR A 32 -1.91 17.37 -10.94
CA TYR A 32 -2.63 17.13 -12.18
C TYR A 32 -3.89 17.99 -12.30
N MET A 33 -4.67 18.13 -11.23
CA MET A 33 -5.87 18.97 -11.20
C MET A 33 -5.58 20.47 -11.27
N ASN A 34 -4.34 20.89 -11.00
CA ASN A 34 -3.89 22.27 -11.12
C ASN A 34 -3.09 22.52 -12.41
N ASP A 35 -3.09 21.57 -13.37
CA ASP A 35 -2.30 21.66 -14.62
C ASP A 35 -0.78 21.82 -14.42
N GLU A 36 -0.26 21.49 -13.23
CA GLU A 36 1.16 21.61 -12.86
C GLU A 36 1.96 20.31 -13.16
N SER A 37 1.27 19.20 -13.46
CA SER A 37 1.90 17.89 -13.67
C SER A 37 1.09 17.02 -14.63
N THR A 38 1.76 16.08 -15.29
CA THR A 38 1.09 14.94 -15.95
C THR A 38 0.63 13.89 -14.91
N LEU A 39 -0.23 12.96 -15.34
CA LEU A 39 -0.73 11.84 -14.51
C LEU A 39 0.37 10.88 -13.99
N THR A 40 1.61 11.02 -14.44
CA THR A 40 2.74 10.15 -14.10
C THR A 40 2.94 9.98 -12.59
N LEU A 41 2.86 11.07 -11.82
CA LEU A 41 3.07 11.03 -10.38
C LEU A 41 1.92 10.32 -9.65
N THR A 42 0.69 10.57 -10.09
CA THR A 42 -0.52 9.89 -9.60
C THR A 42 -0.47 8.38 -9.86
N LEU A 43 -0.08 7.98 -11.08
CA LEU A 43 0.01 6.58 -11.47
C LEU A 43 1.12 5.83 -10.73
N THR A 44 2.23 6.50 -10.43
CA THR A 44 3.32 5.93 -9.63
C THR A 44 2.86 5.67 -8.18
N GLY A 45 2.13 6.61 -7.58
CA GLY A 45 1.49 6.42 -6.27
C GLY A 45 0.47 5.28 -6.28
N PHE A 46 -0.37 5.21 -7.32
CA PHE A 46 -1.35 4.13 -7.46
C PHE A 46 -0.70 2.75 -7.62
N GLY A 47 0.32 2.63 -8.47
CA GLY A 47 1.03 1.37 -8.69
C GLY A 47 1.71 0.83 -7.43
N SER A 48 2.29 1.72 -6.61
CA SER A 48 2.92 1.34 -5.35
C SER A 48 1.92 0.92 -4.26
N ILE A 49 0.69 1.48 -4.26
CA ILE A 49 -0.41 0.98 -3.41
C ILE A 49 -0.80 -0.43 -3.84
N VAL A 50 -1.00 -0.66 -5.14
CA VAL A 50 -1.41 -1.97 -5.67
C VAL A 50 -0.37 -3.05 -5.35
N ASP A 51 0.92 -2.75 -5.49
CA ASP A 51 2.01 -3.68 -5.15
C ASP A 51 1.98 -4.08 -3.67
N SER A 52 1.79 -3.10 -2.77
CA SER A 52 1.67 -3.36 -1.33
C SER A 52 0.42 -4.20 -0.98
N TYR A 53 -0.68 -4.03 -1.71
CA TYR A 53 -1.90 -4.81 -1.53
C TYR A 53 -1.75 -6.25 -2.06
N ILE A 54 -1.18 -6.43 -3.24
CA ILE A 54 -0.93 -7.75 -3.83
C ILE A 54 -0.05 -8.58 -2.90
N TRP A 55 0.98 -7.97 -2.31
CA TRP A 55 1.85 -8.66 -1.37
C TRP A 55 1.13 -9.08 -0.07
N LEU A 56 0.25 -8.23 0.49
CA LEU A 56 -0.58 -8.59 1.65
C LEU A 56 -1.49 -9.79 1.34
N VAL A 57 -2.09 -9.80 0.15
CA VAL A 57 -2.93 -10.91 -0.31
C VAL A 57 -2.10 -12.17 -0.54
N PHE A 58 -0.91 -12.05 -1.15
CA PHE A 58 -0.01 -13.17 -1.37
C PHE A 58 0.46 -13.80 -0.04
N LEU A 59 0.85 -12.99 0.95
CA LEU A 59 1.18 -13.52 2.28
C LEU A 59 0.01 -14.25 2.95
N CYS A 60 -1.22 -13.77 2.75
CA CYS A 60 -2.41 -14.45 3.24
C CYS A 60 -2.55 -15.85 2.60
N CYS A 61 -2.22 -15.99 1.32
CA CYS A 61 -2.28 -17.26 0.58
C CYS A 61 -1.05 -18.18 0.77
N GLN A 62 0.06 -17.71 1.35
CA GLN A 62 1.23 -18.54 1.68
C GLN A 62 1.21 -19.06 3.12
N GLY A 63 0.14 -18.78 3.87
CA GLY A 63 -0.07 -19.22 5.25
C GLY A 63 -0.80 -20.57 5.40
N GLU A 64 -0.87 -21.37 4.33
CA GLU A 64 -1.38 -22.76 4.33
C GLU A 64 -0.24 -23.77 4.14
#